data_AF-A0A0C3C6A6-F1
#
_entry.id   AF-A0A0C3C6A6-F1
#
_cell.length_a   1.000
_cell.length_b   1.000
_cell.length_c   1.000
_cell.angle_alpha   90.00
_cell.angle_beta   90.00
_cell.angle_gamma   90.00
#
_symmetry.space_group_name_H-M   'P 1'
#
loop_
_entity.id
_entity.type
_entity.pdbx_description
1 polymer ?
#
loop_
_entity_poly.entity_id
_entity_poly.type
_entity_poly.pdbx_seq_one_letter_code
_entity_poly.pdbx_strand_id
1 'polypeptide(L)' 'FGDWYRGCSHFVQSYYSGKTTDCGSQYCALSSAHIHKAPNCPCPKEYTDERRIQSMFHKACEECRA' A
#
# COMPACT_ATOMS: atom_id res chain seq x y z
N PHE A 1 -6.48 2.63 4.63
CA PHE A 1 -7.79 1.95 4.68
C PHE A 1 -8.74 2.74 3.80
N GLY A 2 -9.65 2.07 3.10
CA GLY A 2 -10.54 2.79 2.19
C GLY A 2 -11.45 1.91 1.37
N ASP A 3 -12.00 2.48 0.30
CA ASP A 3 -13.07 1.89 -0.48
C ASP A 3 -12.61 1.52 -1.88
N TRP A 4 -13.10 0.39 -2.39
CA TRP A 4 -12.80 -0.08 -3.74
C TRP A 4 -13.98 0.18 -4.68
N TYR A 5 -13.73 0.92 -5.76
CA TYR A 5 -14.73 1.26 -6.76
C TYR A 5 -14.54 0.39 -8.01
N ARG A 6 -15.44 -0.57 -8.22
CA ARG A 6 -15.37 -1.48 -9.38
C ARG A 6 -15.67 -0.81 -10.71
N GLY A 7 -16.41 0.30 -10.71
CA GLY A 7 -16.74 1.02 -11.95
C GLY A 7 -15.52 1.62 -12.65
N CYS A 8 -14.41 1.82 -11.92
CA CYS A 8 -13.17 2.40 -12.43
C CYS A 8 -11.91 1.64 -11.95
N SER A 9 -12.10 0.51 -11.27
CA SER A 9 -11.02 -0.27 -10.63
C SER A 9 -10.08 0.59 -9.77
N HIS A 10 -10.64 1.54 -9.02
CA HIS A 10 -9.88 2.52 -8.23
C HIS A 10 -10.04 2.27 -6.73
N PHE A 11 -8.92 2.23 -6.00
CA PHE A 11 -8.91 2.25 -4.55
C PHE A 11 -8.83 3.70 -4.06
N VAL A 12 -9.86 4.16 -3.36
CA VAL A 12 -9.87 5.49 -2.73
C VAL A 12 -9.56 5.32 -1.26
N GLN A 13 -8.48 5.95 -0.80
CA GLN A 13 -8.09 5.92 0.61
C GLN A 13 -9.01 6.86 1.40
N SER A 14 -9.79 6.31 2.32
CA SER A 14 -10.70 7.10 3.17
C SER A 14 -9.99 7.67 4.40
N TYR A 15 -9.01 6.93 4.95
CA TYR A 15 -8.12 7.43 6.00
C TYR A 15 -6.79 6.65 6.09
N TYR A 16 -5.77 7.35 6.58
CA TYR A 16 -4.47 6.79 6.92
C TYR A 16 -4.53 6.13 8.30
N SER A 17 -4.18 4.84 8.38
CA SER A 17 -4.24 4.08 9.63
C SER A 17 -2.93 4.04 10.40
N GLY A 18 -1.82 4.48 9.80
CA GLY A 18 -0.48 4.29 10.34
C GLY A 18 -0.03 2.81 10.38
N LYS A 19 -0.83 1.89 9.85
CA LYS A 19 -0.46 0.47 9.77
C LYS A 19 0.36 0.25 8.50
N THR A 20 1.63 -0.03 8.72
CA THR A 20 2.58 -0.36 7.67
C THR A 20 2.71 -1.87 7.58
N THR A 21 2.49 -2.43 6.39
CA THR A 21 2.73 -3.84 6.10
C THR A 21 4.12 -4.04 5.53
N ASP A 22 4.67 -5.23 5.78
CA ASP A 22 5.92 -5.64 5.17
C ASP A 22 5.75 -5.71 3.63
N CYS A 23 6.61 -4.97 2.93
CA CYS A 23 6.79 -4.97 1.47
C CYS A 23 7.20 -6.34 0.91
N GLY A 24 7.71 -7.26 1.74
CA GLY A 24 8.12 -8.62 1.36
C GLY A 24 9.30 -8.68 0.39
N SER A 25 10.07 -7.60 0.28
CA SER A 25 11.16 -7.46 -0.68
C SER A 25 12.52 -7.58 -0.02
N GLN A 26 13.40 -8.39 -0.61
CA GLN A 26 14.79 -8.52 -0.19
C GLN A 26 15.58 -7.19 -0.26
N TYR A 27 15.10 -6.23 -1.06
CA TYR A 27 15.71 -4.92 -1.27
C TYR A 27 15.10 -3.81 -0.39
N CYS A 28 14.20 -4.14 0.52
CA CYS A 28 13.51 -3.19 1.39
C CYS A 28 14.06 -3.36 2.81
N ALA A 29 14.73 -2.35 3.36
CA ALA A 29 15.46 -2.46 4.63
C ALA A 29 14.55 -2.78 5.84
N LEU A 30 13.26 -2.47 5.71
CA LEU A 30 12.23 -2.67 6.73
C LEU A 30 11.51 -4.02 6.57
N SER A 31 11.87 -4.79 5.54
CA SER A 31 11.23 -6.07 5.25
C SER A 31 11.77 -7.19 6.12
N SER A 32 10.91 -8.13 6.51
CA SER A 32 11.35 -9.41 7.10
C SER A 32 12.12 -10.27 6.09
N ALA A 33 11.89 -10.07 4.80
CA ALA A 33 12.60 -10.76 3.72
C ALA A 33 13.95 -10.08 3.36
N HIS A 34 14.33 -8.99 4.05
CA HIS A 34 15.53 -8.24 3.76
C HIS A 34 16.80 -9.08 3.91
N ILE A 35 17.70 -8.99 2.94
CA ILE A 35 19.00 -9.68 2.98
C ILE A 35 20.14 -8.69 3.16
N HIS A 36 20.92 -8.88 4.24
CA HIS A 36 22.12 -8.09 4.50
C HIS A 36 23.29 -8.62 3.66
N LYS A 37 23.45 -8.11 2.43
CA LYS A 37 24.62 -8.39 1.59
C LYS A 37 25.82 -7.47 1.86
N ALA A 38 25.60 -6.31 2.51
CA ALA A 38 26.65 -5.35 2.83
C ALA A 38 26.33 -4.58 4.14
N PRO A 39 27.33 -4.14 4.93
CA PRO A 39 27.13 -3.43 6.20
C PRO A 39 26.39 -2.09 6.07
N ASN A 40 26.52 -1.41 4.94
CA ASN A 40 25.84 -0.14 4.62
C ASN A 40 24.97 -0.33 3.36
N CYS A 41 23.95 -1.19 3.42
CA CYS A 41 23.10 -1.39 2.23
C CYS A 41 22.27 -0.13 1.94
N PRO A 42 22.20 0.32 0.67
CA PRO A 42 21.45 1.51 0.25
C PRO A 42 19.94 1.23 0.14
N CYS A 43 19.45 0.22 0.85
CA CYS A 43 18.11 -0.29 0.66
C CYS A 43 17.08 0.72 1.21
N PRO A 44 16.03 1.05 0.44
CA PRO A 44 15.02 2.00 0.87
C PRO A 44 14.37 1.56 2.19
N LYS A 45 14.18 2.54 3.08
CA LYS A 45 13.44 2.41 4.33
C LYS A 45 12.02 2.90 4.12
N GLU A 46 11.34 2.33 3.14
CA GLU A 46 9.96 2.68 2.83
C GLU A 46 9.01 1.63 3.38
N TYR A 47 8.03 2.12 4.15
CA TYR A 47 6.93 1.29 4.61
C TYR A 47 5.86 1.23 3.53
N THR A 48 5.29 0.04 3.30
CA THR A 48 4.12 -0.07 2.43
C THR A 48 2.87 0.07 3.29
N ASP A 49 2.02 1.04 2.98
CA ASP A 49 0.77 1.23 3.70
C ASP A 49 -0.19 0.06 3.52
N GLU A 50 -0.81 -0.36 4.63
CA GLU A 50 -1.84 -1.38 4.62
C GLU A 50 -3.08 -0.87 3.87
N ARG A 51 -3.23 -1.32 2.63
CA ARG A 51 -4.40 -1.08 1.79
C ARG A 51 -5.49 -2.10 2.10
N ARG A 52 -6.19 -1.89 3.22
CA ARG A 52 -7.38 -2.66 3.56
C ARG A 52 -8.64 -2.03 2.95
N ILE A 53 -9.36 -2.83 2.17
CA ILE A 53 -10.67 -2.49 1.60
C ILE A 53 -11.73 -2.65 2.70
N GLN A 54 -12.47 -1.58 2.97
CA GLN A 54 -13.56 -1.56 3.93
C GLN A 54 -14.90 -1.76 3.25
N SER A 55 -15.16 -1.01 2.17
CA SER A 55 -16.37 -1.14 1.37
C SER A 55 -16.01 -1.35 -0.10
N MET A 56 -16.91 -2.02 -0.82
CA MET A 56 -16.74 -2.27 -2.25
C MET A 56 -17.97 -1.78 -3.01
N PHE A 57 -17.80 -0.73 -3.81
CA PHE A 57 -18.87 -0.08 -4.55
C PHE A 57 -18.87 -0.51 -6.02
N HIS A 58 -20.05 -0.77 -6.58
CA HIS A 58 -20.26 -1.06 -8.01
C HIS A 58 -20.55 0.22 -8.81
N LYS A 59 -19.97 1.34 -8.42
CA LYS A 59 -20.01 2.62 -9.15
C LYS A 59 -18.59 3.12 -9.41
N ALA A 60 -18.44 4.09 -10.31
CA ALA A 60 -17.20 4.85 -10.45
C ALA A 60 -16.95 5.71 -9.21
N CYS A 61 -15.67 5.98 -8.93
CA CYS A 61 -15.25 6.91 -7.89
C CYS A 61 -15.66 8.35 -8.25
N GLU A 62 -15.85 9.23 -7.27
CA GLU A 62 -16.26 10.62 -7.58
C GLU A 62 -15.20 11.36 -8.41
N GLU A 63 -13.91 11.13 -8.15
CA GLU A 63 -12.81 11.66 -8.99
C GLU A 63 -12.80 11.11 -10.41
N CYS A 64 -13.34 9.90 -10.61
CA CYS A 64 -13.39 9.21 -11.88
C CYS A 64 -14.66 9.54 -12.67
N ARG A 65 -15.63 10.19 -12.00
CA ARG A 65 -16.90 10.64 -12.56
C ARG A 65 -16.84 12.11 -13.00
N ALA A 66 -15.93 12.89 -12.42
CA ALA A 66 -15.60 14.25 -12.84
C ALA A 66 -14.96 14.25 -14.24
#